data_AF-A0A368BUP3-F1
#
_entry.id   AF-A0A368BUP3-F1
#
_cell.length_a   1.000
_cell.length_b   1.000
_cell.length_c   1.000
_cell.angle_alpha   90.00
_cell.angle_beta   90.00
_cell.angle_gamma   90.00
#
_symmetry.space_group_name_H-M   'P 1'
#
loop_
_entity.id
_entity.type
_entity.pdbx_description
1 polymer ?
#
loop_
_entity_poly.entity_id
_entity_poly.type
_entity_poly.pdbx_seq_one_letter_code
_entity_poly.pdbx_strand_id
1 'polypeptide(L)' 'AESDSDIAIDLKKVIFRDLKNGSSPQEIKNKLISIYGEGILFMPQNKISLFFLYAFPLLLTFIGFILLLKFLRK' A
#
# COMPACT_ATOMS: atom_id res chain seq x y z
N ALA A 1 18.62 2.88 -0.04
CA ALA A 1 18.75 3.66 1.19
C ALA A 1 18.67 2.69 2.36
N GLU A 2 19.75 2.48 3.09
CA GLU A 2 19.64 1.86 4.41
C GLU A 2 19.16 2.94 5.38
N SER A 3 18.08 2.65 6.11
CA SER A 3 17.65 3.49 7.21
C SER A 3 18.50 3.11 8.42
N ASP A 4 19.31 4.04 8.93
CA ASP A 4 20.09 3.90 10.17
C ASP A 4 19.28 4.32 11.41
N SER A 5 17.96 4.36 11.30
CA SER A 5 17.10 4.59 12.46
C SER A 5 17.21 3.44 13.46
N ASP A 6 17.13 3.75 14.75
CA ASP A 6 17.09 2.74 15.82
C ASP A 6 16.00 1.67 15.58
N ILE A 7 14.89 2.08 14.98
CA ILE A 7 13.77 1.20 14.59
C ILE A 7 14.19 0.21 13.49
N ALA A 8 14.93 0.66 12.48
CA ALA A 8 15.39 -0.22 11.39
C ALA A 8 16.41 -1.26 11.89
N ILE A 9 17.28 -0.87 12.81
CA ILE A 9 18.25 -1.77 13.46
C ILE A 9 17.51 -2.84 14.28
N ASP A 10 16.49 -2.46 15.04
CA ASP A 10 15.72 -3.41 15.85
C ASP A 10 14.87 -4.36 14.99
N LEU A 11 14.22 -3.85 13.93
CA LEU A 11 13.50 -4.66 12.96
C LEU A 11 14.41 -5.70 12.29
N LYS A 12 15.62 -5.30 11.88
CA LYS A 12 16.62 -6.23 11.31
C LYS A 12 16.92 -7.38 12.28
N LYS A 13 17.10 -7.10 13.58
CA LYS A 13 17.34 -8.13 14.61
C LYS A 13 16.16 -9.09 14.76
N VAL A 14 14.93 -8.56 14.80
CA VAL A 14 13.71 -9.37 14.90
C VAL A 14 13.54 -10.29 13.70
N ILE A 15 13.72 -9.76 12.48
CA ILE A 15 13.65 -10.53 11.24
C ILE A 15 14.70 -11.64 11.23
N PHE A 16 15.95 -11.32 11.60
CA PHE A 16 17.03 -12.29 11.60
C PHE A 16 16.79 -13.44 12.58
N ARG A 17 16.24 -13.13 13.76
CA ARG A 17 15.83 -14.14 14.75
C ARG A 17 14.73 -15.04 14.20
N ASP A 18 13.70 -14.47 13.58
CA ASP A 18 12.56 -15.24 13.08
C ASP A 18 12.95 -16.11 11.86
N LEU A 19 13.85 -15.63 10.99
CA LEU A 19 14.44 -16.43 9.91
C LEU A 19 15.23 -17.63 10.46
N LYS A 20 16.02 -17.42 11.52
CA LYS A 20 16.78 -18.50 12.17
C LYS A 20 15.86 -19.54 12.82
N ASN A 21 14.67 -19.12 13.26
CA ASN A 21 13.65 -20.00 13.81
C ASN A 21 12.85 -20.76 12.74
N GLY A 22 13.17 -20.57 11.45
CA GLY A 22 12.52 -21.26 10.33
C GLY A 22 11.21 -20.63 9.85
N SER A 23 10.87 -19.42 10.31
CA SER A 23 9.68 -18.72 9.83
C SER A 23 9.82 -18.30 8.37
N SER A 24 8.73 -18.41 7.62
CA SER A 24 8.69 -17.98 6.23
C SER A 24 8.70 -16.44 6.12
N PRO A 25 9.21 -15.87 5.01
CA PRO A 25 9.18 -14.42 4.80
C PRO A 25 7.76 -13.81 4.90
N GLN A 26 6.74 -14.56 4.49
CA GLN A 26 5.33 -14.14 4.59
C GLN A 26 4.84 -14.06 6.03
N GLU A 27 5.17 -15.05 6.87
CA GLU A 27 4.81 -15.05 8.28
C GLU A 27 5.50 -13.92 9.04
N ILE A 28 6.78 -13.70 8.77
CA ILE A 28 7.55 -12.59 9.37
C ILE A 28 6.90 -11.26 8.98
N LYS A 29 6.58 -11.08 7.70
CA LYS A 29 5.90 -9.88 7.20
C LYS A 29 4.55 -9.66 7.90
N ASN A 30 3.71 -10.69 7.99
CA ASN A 30 2.40 -10.59 8.62
C ASN A 30 2.48 -10.27 10.11
N LYS A 31 3.44 -10.89 10.81
CA LYS A 31 3.72 -10.64 12.23
C LYS A 31 4.19 -9.20 12.49
N LEU A 32 5.04 -8.66 11.61
CA LEU A 32 5.49 -7.28 11.77
C LEU A 32 4.36 -6.28 11.52
N ILE A 33 3.48 -6.56 10.57
CA ILE A 33 2.31 -5.70 10.28
C ILE A 33 1.31 -5.72 11.42
N SER A 34 1.10 -6.86 12.08
CA SER A 34 0.17 -6.93 13.20
C SER A 34 0.63 -6.12 14.41
N ILE A 35 1.94 -5.93 14.58
CA ILE A 35 2.53 -5.19 15.71
C ILE A 35 2.72 -3.71 15.39
N TYR A 36 3.22 -3.39 14.19
CA TYR A 36 3.63 -2.03 13.81
C TYR A 36 2.69 -1.35 12.80
N GLY A 37 1.69 -2.08 12.30
CA GLY A 37 0.73 -1.60 11.29
C GLY A 37 1.21 -1.73 9.85
N GLU A 38 0.32 -1.46 8.89
CA GLU A 38 0.62 -1.54 7.45
C GLU A 38 1.65 -0.48 6.99
N GLY A 39 1.80 0.61 7.75
CA GLY A 39 2.70 1.72 7.42
C GLY A 39 4.20 1.39 7.47
N ILE A 40 4.58 0.23 8.03
CA ILE A 40 5.98 -0.25 7.96
C ILE A 40 6.36 -0.72 6.57
N LEU A 41 5.36 -1.12 5.78
CA LEU A 41 5.61 -1.61 4.45
C LEU A 41 5.83 -0.41 3.55
N PHE A 42 6.98 -0.38 2.89
CA PHE A 42 7.23 0.58 1.81
C PHE A 42 6.12 0.54 0.74
N MET A 43 5.49 -0.62 0.54
CA MET A 43 4.36 -0.79 -0.38
C MET A 43 3.12 -1.29 0.38
N PRO A 44 2.01 -0.53 0.38
CA PRO A 44 0.76 -0.98 0.98
C PRO A 44 0.29 -2.27 0.28
N GLN A 45 -0.20 -3.24 1.05
CA GLN A 45 -0.71 -4.50 0.49
C GLN A 45 -2.03 -4.28 -0.28
N ASN A 46 -2.83 -3.32 0.19
CA ASN A 46 -4.16 -3.04 -0.33
C ASN A 46 -4.09 -2.13 -1.57
N LYS A 47 -3.86 -2.74 -2.74
CA LYS A 47 -3.84 -2.04 -4.04
C LYS A 47 -5.21 -1.47 -4.47
N ILE A 48 -6.29 -1.85 -3.79
CA ILE A 48 -7.67 -1.51 -4.18
C ILE A 48 -7.94 0.01 -4.06
N SER A 49 -7.47 0.65 -2.98
CA SER A 49 -7.64 2.10 -2.81
C SER A 49 -6.92 2.89 -3.92
N LEU A 50 -5.82 2.35 -4.44
CA LEU A 50 -5.06 2.97 -5.51
C LEU A 50 -5.88 3.04 -6.79
N PHE A 51 -6.57 1.95 -7.15
CA PHE A 51 -7.44 1.92 -8.32
C PHE A 51 -8.61 2.90 -8.20
N PHE A 52 -9.29 2.94 -7.04
CA PHE A 52 -10.37 3.90 -6.80
C PHE A 52 -9.92 5.36 -6.90
N LEU A 53 -8.76 5.67 -6.33
CA LEU A 53 -8.20 7.03 -6.33
C LEU A 53 -7.95 7.53 -7.76
N TYR A 54 -7.43 6.67 -8.64
CA TYR A 54 -7.18 7.02 -10.04
C TYR A 54 -8.42 6.91 -10.94
N ALA A 55 -9.36 6.03 -10.60
CA ALA A 55 -10.61 5.89 -11.34
C ALA A 55 -11.53 7.10 -11.14
N PHE A 56 -11.51 7.72 -9.95
CA PHE A 56 -12.41 8.83 -9.62
C PHE A 56 -12.26 10.06 -10.56
N PRO A 57 -11.05 10.59 -10.84
CA PRO A 57 -10.86 11.66 -11.82
C PRO A 57 -11.35 11.30 -13.23
N LEU A 58 -11.11 10.07 -13.67
CA LEU A 58 -11.55 9.60 -14.99
C LEU A 58 -13.07 9.53 -15.07
N LEU A 59 -13.72 9.05 -14.00
CA LEU A 59 -15.17 8.95 -13.90
C LEU A 59 -15.83 10.33 -13.96
N LEU A 60 -15.29 11.31 -13.22
CA LEU A 60 -15.75 12.70 -13.27
C LEU A 60 -15.63 13.30 -14.68
N THR A 61 -14.49 13.06 -15.33
CA THR A 61 -14.24 13.55 -16.70
C THR A 61 -15.25 12.95 -17.69
N PHE A 62 -15.51 11.65 -17.57
CA PHE A 62 -16.45 10.94 -18.43
C PHE A 62 -17.90 11.43 -18.23
N ILE A 63 -18.32 11.63 -16.98
CA ILE A 63 -19.64 12.20 -16.66
C ILE A 63 -19.78 13.61 -17.25
N GLY A 64 -18.77 14.47 -17.03
CA GLY A 64 -18.76 15.82 -17.58
C GLY A 64 -18.87 15.83 -19.11
N PHE A 65 -18.13 14.94 -19.78
CA PHE A 65 -18.17 14.80 -21.24
C PHE A 65 -19.55 14.36 -21.76
N ILE A 66 -20.19 13.38 -21.10
CA ILE A 66 -21.55 12.95 -21.48
C ILE A 66 -22.57 14.08 -21.29
N LEU A 67 -22.48 14.84 -20.20
CA LEU A 67 -23.36 15.98 -19.95
C LEU A 67 -23.19 17.07 -21.01
N LEU A 68 -21.95 17.36 -21.41
CA LEU A 68 -21.62 18.28 -22.50
C LEU A 68 -22.25 17.84 -23.82
N LEU A 69 -22.07 16.58 -24.23
CA LEU A 69 -22.67 16.06 -25.45
C LEU A 69 -24.20 16.11 -25.44
N LYS A 70 -24.83 15.85 -24.29
CA LYS A 70 -26.28 16.00 -24.12
C LYS A 70 -26.73 17.46 -24.24
N PHE A 71 -25.95 18.40 -23.71
CA PHE A 71 -26.24 19.83 -23.80
C PHE A 71 -26.13 20.34 -25.23
N LEU A 72 -25.09 19.96 -25.99
CA LEU A 72 -24.91 20.37 -27.39
C LEU A 72 -25.93 19.75 -28.36
N ARG A 73 -26.52 18.61 -28.00
CA ARG A 73 -27.59 17.95 -28.78
C ARG A 73 -28.98 18.53 -28.53
N LYS A 74 -29.12 19.42 -27.55
CA LYS A 74 -30.37 20.13 -27.24
C LYS A 74 -30.34 21.51 -27.86
#